data_AF-Q2GUH5-F1
#
_entry.id   AF-Q2GUH5-F1
#
_cell.length_a   1.000
_cell.length_b   1.000
_cell.length_c   1.000
_cell.angle_alpha   90.00
_cell.angle_beta   90.00
_cell.angle_gamma   90.00
#
_symmetry.space_group_name_H-M   'P 1'
#
loop_
_entity.id
_entity.type
_entity.pdbx_description
1 polymer ?
#
loop_
_entity_poly.entity_id
_entity_poly.type
_entity_poly.pdbx_seq_one_letter_code
_entity_poly.pdbx_strand_id
1 'polypeptide(L)'
;MVSLLLLVLAGFSSQASAACTRDLLKEATASYIAALGSGEGPTAISDLAQDSLIYQENDAELDITEGVLSAPIKIDFSRSIYDTTECASYTEIVATTGHPYVIGTRLALDADNKIYKIESNVCETGDWLFDAKGTLDYNQERRTGEAHLPRRSCDLARR
;
A
#
# COMPACT_ATOMS: atom_id res chain seq x y z
N MET A 1 46.82 -13.83 36.56
CA MET A 1 46.46 -12.96 35.42
C MET A 1 46.13 -13.83 34.21
N VAL A 2 44.90 -14.31 34.08
CA VAL A 2 44.34 -14.77 32.79
C VAL A 2 42.86 -14.42 32.85
N SER A 3 42.49 -13.32 32.18
CA SER A 3 41.12 -12.83 32.10
C SER A 3 40.45 -13.54 30.93
N LEU A 4 39.42 -14.37 31.22
CA LEU A 4 38.56 -14.97 30.20
C LEU A 4 37.62 -13.89 29.65
N LEU A 5 37.91 -13.41 28.44
CA LEU A 5 36.96 -12.66 27.62
C LEU A 5 36.07 -13.65 26.85
N LEU A 6 34.88 -13.92 27.38
CA LEU A 6 33.81 -14.60 26.66
C LEU A 6 33.18 -13.61 25.66
N LEU A 7 33.52 -13.73 24.38
CA LEU A 7 32.78 -13.10 23.29
C LEU A 7 31.39 -13.77 23.19
N VAL A 8 30.34 -13.09 23.65
CA VAL A 8 28.96 -13.47 23.34
C VAL A 8 28.62 -12.88 21.97
N LEU A 9 28.82 -13.66 20.90
CA LEU A 9 28.13 -13.40 19.63
C LEU A 9 26.66 -13.77 19.83
N ALA A 10 25.83 -12.80 20.22
CA ALA A 10 24.39 -12.91 20.05
C ALA A 10 24.11 -12.90 18.54
N GLY A 11 23.93 -14.08 17.95
CA GLY A 11 23.41 -14.21 16.59
C GLY A 11 22.03 -13.57 16.56
N PHE A 12 21.86 -12.51 15.77
CA PHE A 12 20.53 -12.09 15.35
C PHE A 12 19.99 -13.18 14.43
N SER A 13 19.28 -14.14 15.01
CA SER A 13 18.42 -15.02 14.22
C SER A 13 17.32 -14.14 13.65
N SER A 14 17.44 -13.76 12.37
CA SER A 14 16.27 -13.32 11.60
C SER A 14 15.29 -14.48 11.66
N GLN A 15 14.29 -14.38 12.53
CA GLN A 15 13.11 -15.22 12.42
C GLN A 15 12.46 -14.84 11.11
N ALA A 16 12.82 -15.53 10.04
CA ALA A 16 11.98 -15.57 8.85
C ALA A 16 10.64 -16.10 9.34
N SER A 17 9.67 -15.21 9.48
CA SER A 17 8.28 -15.59 9.71
C SER A 17 7.92 -16.56 8.59
N ALA A 18 7.78 -17.84 8.92
CA ALA A 18 7.28 -18.84 7.99
C ALA A 18 5.81 -18.55 7.58
N ALA A 19 5.17 -17.49 8.12
CA ALA A 19 3.77 -17.18 7.93
C ALA A 19 3.49 -16.25 6.72
N CYS A 20 4.42 -15.37 6.34
CA CYS A 20 4.12 -14.36 5.31
C CYS A 20 4.37 -14.86 3.88
N THR A 21 3.37 -15.54 3.31
CA THR A 21 3.45 -16.02 1.93
C THR A 21 3.11 -14.92 0.92
N ARG A 22 3.66 -15.01 -0.29
CA ARG A 22 3.32 -14.09 -1.37
C ARG A 22 1.83 -14.17 -1.74
N ASP A 23 1.23 -15.34 -1.63
CA ASP A 23 -0.19 -15.54 -1.98
C ASP A 23 -1.13 -14.90 -0.95
N LEU A 24 -0.77 -14.96 0.35
CA LEU A 24 -1.45 -14.19 1.38
C LEU A 24 -1.44 -12.68 1.07
N LEU A 25 -0.27 -12.14 0.73
CA LEU A 25 -0.16 -10.71 0.39
C LEU A 25 -0.99 -10.35 -0.84
N LYS A 26 -1.08 -11.23 -1.84
CA LYS A 26 -1.96 -11.03 -3.00
C LYS A 26 -3.43 -11.00 -2.59
N GLU A 27 -3.86 -11.94 -1.75
CA GLU A 27 -5.24 -12.03 -1.29
C GLU A 27 -5.65 -10.80 -0.50
N ALA A 28 -4.88 -10.41 0.52
CA ALA A 28 -5.14 -9.21 1.31
C ALA A 28 -5.20 -7.95 0.44
N THR A 29 -4.27 -7.84 -0.53
CA THR A 29 -4.22 -6.71 -1.46
C THR A 29 -5.42 -6.69 -2.41
N ALA A 30 -5.83 -7.84 -2.94
CA ALA A 30 -7.00 -7.94 -3.81
C ALA A 30 -8.28 -7.55 -3.06
N SER A 31 -8.42 -7.99 -1.81
CA SER A 31 -9.54 -7.58 -0.96
C SER A 31 -9.55 -6.08 -0.69
N TYR A 32 -8.39 -5.46 -0.43
CA TYR A 32 -8.30 -4.01 -0.28
C TYR A 32 -8.70 -3.25 -1.55
N ILE A 33 -8.23 -3.68 -2.72
CA ILE A 33 -8.62 -3.08 -4.00
C ILE A 33 -10.13 -3.23 -4.25
N ALA A 34 -10.71 -4.38 -3.91
CA ALA A 34 -12.14 -4.61 -4.02
C ALA A 34 -12.94 -3.70 -3.08
N ALA A 35 -12.46 -3.51 -1.85
CA ALA A 35 -13.05 -2.63 -0.83
C ALA A 35 -13.08 -1.16 -1.29
N LEU A 36 -11.98 -0.65 -1.87
CA LEU A 36 -11.95 0.67 -2.50
C LEU A 36 -12.94 0.79 -3.67
N GLY A 37 -13.10 -0.28 -4.45
CA GLY A 37 -13.99 -0.28 -5.62
C GLY A 37 -15.47 -0.32 -5.29
N SER A 38 -15.87 -0.93 -4.16
CA SER A 38 -17.28 -1.16 -3.80
C SER A 38 -17.92 -0.03 -3.00
N GLY A 39 -17.12 0.79 -2.31
CA GLY A 39 -17.63 1.77 -1.34
C GLY A 39 -18.06 1.14 0.00
N GLU A 40 -17.81 -0.14 0.19
CA GLU A 40 -17.95 -0.86 1.47
C GLU A 40 -16.60 -0.95 2.21
N GLY A 41 -15.68 -0.04 1.87
CA GLY A 41 -14.29 0.01 2.33
C GLY A 41 -14.10 -0.36 3.80
N PRO A 42 -14.70 0.39 4.74
CA PRO A 42 -14.48 0.21 6.17
C PRO A 42 -14.87 -1.21 6.64
N THR A 43 -16.06 -1.67 6.24
CA THR A 43 -16.58 -2.99 6.64
C THR A 43 -15.78 -4.13 6.02
N ALA A 44 -15.42 -4.02 4.73
CA ALA A 44 -14.65 -5.06 4.05
C ALA A 44 -13.23 -5.19 4.61
N ILE A 45 -12.63 -4.08 5.06
CA ILE A 45 -11.30 -4.09 5.67
C ILE A 45 -11.34 -4.56 7.13
N SER A 46 -12.38 -4.23 7.90
CA SER A 46 -12.44 -4.59 9.33
C SER A 46 -12.33 -6.11 9.57
N ASP A 47 -12.83 -6.94 8.66
CA ASP A 47 -12.74 -8.41 8.77
C ASP A 47 -11.31 -8.95 8.57
N LEU A 48 -10.48 -8.19 7.82
CA LEU A 48 -9.11 -8.54 7.45
C LEU A 48 -8.07 -7.87 8.35
N ALA A 49 -8.47 -6.83 9.07
CA ALA A 49 -7.62 -6.07 9.97
C ALA A 49 -7.60 -6.64 11.40
N GLN A 50 -6.59 -6.25 12.16
CA GLN A 50 -6.62 -6.39 13.63
C GLN A 50 -7.48 -5.28 14.25
N ASP A 51 -7.90 -5.46 15.51
CA ASP A 51 -8.70 -4.48 16.25
C ASP A 51 -8.01 -3.10 16.39
N SER A 52 -6.68 -3.08 16.53
CA SER A 52 -5.87 -1.85 16.61
C SER A 52 -5.24 -1.46 15.27
N LEU A 53 -6.04 -1.46 14.21
CA LEU A 53 -5.60 -1.02 12.88
C LEU A 53 -5.16 0.44 12.90
N ILE A 54 -4.01 0.73 12.31
CA ILE A 54 -3.57 2.10 12.03
C ILE A 54 -3.90 2.43 10.57
N TYR A 55 -4.78 3.41 10.36
CA TYR A 55 -5.12 3.93 9.05
C TYR A 55 -4.53 5.33 8.85
N GLN A 56 -3.72 5.50 7.81
CA GLN A 56 -3.05 6.76 7.53
C GLN A 56 -3.20 7.14 6.06
N GLU A 57 -3.53 8.40 5.81
CA GLU A 57 -3.45 9.01 4.49
C GLU A 57 -2.55 10.25 4.56
N ASN A 58 -1.57 10.31 3.66
CA ASN A 58 -0.66 11.44 3.53
C ASN A 58 -0.01 11.86 4.86
N ASP A 59 0.56 10.88 5.57
CA ASP A 59 1.19 11.02 6.89
C ASP A 59 0.27 11.50 8.02
N ALA A 60 -1.06 11.55 7.80
CA ALA A 60 -2.05 11.85 8.82
C ALA A 60 -2.85 10.59 9.18
N GLU A 61 -2.99 10.32 10.48
CA GLU A 61 -3.86 9.26 10.98
C GLU A 61 -5.33 9.70 10.90
N LEU A 62 -6.18 8.81 10.37
CA LEU A 62 -7.59 9.04 10.12
C LEU A 62 -8.40 7.86 10.64
N ASP A 63 -9.69 8.09 10.90
CA ASP A 63 -10.64 6.99 11.09
C ASP A 63 -10.83 6.25 9.75
N ILE A 64 -10.93 4.92 9.78
CA ILE A 64 -11.08 4.11 8.55
C ILE A 64 -12.39 4.41 7.80
N THR A 65 -13.38 5.01 8.48
CA THR A 65 -14.64 5.47 7.88
C THR A 65 -14.51 6.80 7.13
N GLU A 66 -13.33 7.43 7.16
CA GLU A 66 -12.99 8.65 6.44
C GLU A 66 -12.04 8.36 5.25
N GLY A 67 -11.72 9.40 4.48
CA GLY A 67 -10.73 9.33 3.40
C GLY A 67 -11.16 8.50 2.19
N VAL A 68 -10.20 7.90 1.47
CA VAL A 68 -10.44 7.20 0.19
C VAL A 68 -11.22 5.89 0.34
N LEU A 69 -11.26 5.29 1.53
CA LEU A 69 -12.08 4.11 1.80
C LEU A 69 -13.56 4.45 2.04
N SER A 70 -13.91 5.71 2.33
CA SER A 70 -15.28 6.10 2.67
C SER A 70 -16.23 6.21 1.48
N ALA A 71 -15.70 6.17 0.25
CA ALA A 71 -16.48 6.30 -0.97
C ALA A 71 -15.95 5.36 -2.08
N PRO A 72 -16.84 4.85 -2.96
CA PRO A 72 -16.42 3.97 -4.05
C PRO A 72 -15.53 4.71 -5.05
N ILE A 73 -14.40 4.09 -5.41
CA ILE A 73 -13.48 4.58 -6.44
C ILE A 73 -13.57 3.70 -7.68
N LYS A 74 -13.82 4.32 -8.83
CA LYS A 74 -13.73 3.61 -10.11
C LYS A 74 -12.27 3.47 -10.53
N ILE A 75 -11.69 2.32 -10.22
CA ILE A 75 -10.29 2.00 -10.50
C ILE A 75 -10.11 1.69 -11.99
N ASP A 76 -9.25 2.44 -12.67
CA ASP A 76 -8.89 2.23 -14.09
C ASP A 76 -7.61 1.40 -14.23
N PHE A 77 -6.71 1.47 -13.24
CA PHE A 77 -5.48 0.70 -13.20
C PHE A 77 -5.05 0.42 -11.76
N SER A 78 -4.52 -0.78 -11.52
CA SER A 78 -3.79 -1.09 -10.30
C SER A 78 -2.58 -1.97 -10.59
N ARG A 79 -1.52 -1.80 -9.80
CA ARG A 79 -0.32 -2.64 -9.84
C ARG A 79 0.27 -2.79 -8.45
N SER A 80 0.49 -4.04 -8.06
CA SER A 80 1.02 -4.38 -6.75
C SER A 80 2.41 -5.02 -6.81
N ILE A 81 3.21 -4.74 -5.79
CA ILE A 81 4.43 -5.46 -5.43
C ILE A 81 4.25 -6.07 -4.05
N TYR A 82 4.95 -7.18 -3.80
CA TYR A 82 4.77 -7.99 -2.59
C TYR A 82 6.13 -8.29 -1.99
N ASP A 83 6.32 -7.87 -0.74
CA ASP A 83 7.52 -8.07 0.04
C ASP A 83 7.23 -9.06 1.18
N THR A 84 7.71 -10.29 1.03
CA THR A 84 7.55 -11.34 2.04
C THR A 84 8.54 -11.22 3.20
N THR A 85 9.54 -10.34 3.10
CA THR A 85 10.53 -10.09 4.15
C THR A 85 9.97 -9.10 5.17
N GLU A 86 9.39 -8.01 4.69
CA GLU A 86 8.73 -6.99 5.52
C GLU A 86 7.24 -7.29 5.77
N CYS A 87 6.75 -8.41 5.24
CA CYS A 87 5.34 -8.81 5.24
C CYS A 87 4.37 -7.67 4.85
N ALA A 88 4.67 -7.07 3.71
CA ALA A 88 3.93 -5.92 3.22
C ALA A 88 3.68 -6.01 1.71
N SER A 89 2.63 -5.35 1.26
CA SER A 89 2.43 -5.05 -0.15
C SER A 89 2.47 -3.54 -0.37
N TYR A 90 2.83 -3.14 -1.58
CA TYR A 90 2.59 -1.79 -2.06
C TYR A 90 1.77 -1.89 -3.35
N THR A 91 0.74 -1.05 -3.46
CA THR A 91 -0.15 -1.01 -4.62
C THR A 91 -0.31 0.43 -5.09
N GLU A 92 0.00 0.65 -6.36
CA GLU A 92 -0.38 1.87 -7.07
C GLU A 92 -1.77 1.68 -7.67
N ILE A 93 -2.64 2.66 -7.49
CA ILE A 93 -4.01 2.72 -8.00
C ILE A 93 -4.17 4.03 -8.77
N VAL A 94 -4.80 3.95 -9.94
CA VAL A 94 -5.14 5.13 -10.75
C VAL A 94 -6.63 5.10 -11.07
N ALA A 95 -7.29 6.21 -10.79
CA ALA A 95 -8.68 6.47 -11.14
C ALA A 95 -8.75 7.80 -11.90
N THR A 96 -9.40 7.78 -13.06
CA THR A 96 -9.54 8.94 -13.96
C THR A 96 -10.99 9.36 -14.14
N THR A 97 -11.94 8.48 -13.78
CA THR A 97 -13.38 8.75 -13.87
C THR A 97 -13.95 9.16 -12.51
N GLY A 98 -14.81 10.18 -12.48
CA GLY A 98 -15.38 10.70 -11.24
C GLY A 98 -14.42 11.66 -10.56
N HIS A 99 -14.07 11.38 -9.31
CA HIS A 99 -12.98 12.08 -8.61
C HIS A 99 -11.65 11.43 -9.01
N PRO A 100 -10.75 12.13 -9.74
CA PRO A 100 -9.51 11.51 -10.19
C PRO A 100 -8.53 11.34 -9.03
N TYR A 101 -7.92 10.17 -8.95
CA TYR A 101 -6.92 9.83 -7.94
C TYR A 101 -5.71 9.14 -8.56
N VAL A 102 -4.55 9.39 -7.95
CA VAL A 102 -3.39 8.50 -7.97
C VAL A 102 -3.11 8.16 -6.52
N ILE A 103 -3.10 6.87 -6.18
CA ILE A 103 -2.96 6.43 -4.79
C ILE A 103 -1.84 5.39 -4.73
N GLY A 104 -0.88 5.60 -3.85
CA GLY A 104 0.10 4.58 -3.47
C GLY A 104 -0.22 4.08 -2.08
N THR A 105 -0.65 2.83 -1.94
CA THR A 105 -1.00 2.24 -0.64
C THR A 105 -0.02 1.14 -0.25
N ARG A 106 0.47 1.18 0.97
CA ARG A 106 1.15 0.07 1.65
C ARG A 106 0.20 -0.62 2.62
N LEU A 107 0.09 -1.95 2.50
CA LEU A 107 -0.57 -2.81 3.49
C LEU A 107 0.51 -3.58 4.23
N ALA A 108 0.51 -3.52 5.57
CA ALA A 108 1.41 -4.29 6.40
C ALA A 108 0.61 -5.32 7.23
N LEU A 109 1.07 -6.57 7.20
CA LEU A 109 0.43 -7.69 7.89
C LEU A 109 1.27 -8.11 9.10
N ASP A 110 0.60 -8.52 10.16
CA ASP A 110 1.22 -9.04 11.37
C ASP A 110 1.51 -10.56 11.26
N ALA A 111 1.99 -11.16 12.36
CA ALA A 111 2.31 -12.58 12.41
C ALA A 111 1.09 -13.50 12.31
N ASP A 112 -0.11 -12.98 12.59
CA ASP A 112 -1.40 -13.68 12.49
C ASP A 112 -2.07 -13.46 11.13
N ASN A 113 -1.35 -12.85 10.17
CA ASN A 113 -1.78 -12.53 8.82
C ASN A 113 -2.93 -11.51 8.77
N LYS A 114 -3.06 -10.68 9.81
CA LYS A 114 -4.03 -9.58 9.87
C LYS A 114 -3.38 -8.28 9.47
N ILE A 115 -4.15 -7.42 8.81
CA ILE A 115 -3.68 -6.08 8.43
C ILE A 115 -3.59 -5.23 9.70
N TYR A 116 -2.39 -4.78 10.05
CA TYR A 116 -2.17 -3.92 11.23
C TYR A 116 -1.95 -2.46 10.86
N LYS A 117 -1.52 -2.19 9.62
CA LYS A 117 -1.30 -0.84 9.13
C LYS A 117 -1.66 -0.71 7.66
N ILE A 118 -2.37 0.37 7.33
CA ILE A 118 -2.65 0.83 5.97
C ILE A 118 -2.13 2.26 5.86
N GLU A 119 -1.19 2.48 4.95
CA GLU A 119 -0.59 3.79 4.70
C GLU A 119 -0.83 4.15 3.24
N SER A 120 -1.49 5.26 2.96
CA SER A 120 -1.75 5.71 1.60
C SER A 120 -1.21 7.11 1.33
N ASN A 121 -0.46 7.27 0.25
CA ASN A 121 -0.21 8.58 -0.34
C ASN A 121 -1.29 8.81 -1.39
N VAL A 122 -2.21 9.73 -1.12
CA VAL A 122 -3.37 10.04 -1.95
C VAL A 122 -3.11 11.37 -2.63
N CYS A 123 -3.02 11.37 -3.95
CA CYS A 123 -2.98 12.58 -4.74
C CYS A 123 -4.23 12.74 -5.58
N GLU A 124 -4.71 13.97 -5.63
CA GLU A 124 -5.96 14.33 -6.29
C GLU A 124 -5.89 15.72 -6.91
N THR A 125 -7.04 16.17 -7.44
CA THR A 125 -7.14 17.49 -8.07
C THR A 125 -6.83 18.60 -7.08
N GLY A 126 -5.78 19.37 -7.35
CA GLY A 126 -5.31 20.46 -6.48
C GLY A 126 -3.88 20.24 -5.97
N ASP A 127 -3.40 18.99 -5.98
CA ASP A 127 -1.99 18.69 -5.67
C ASP A 127 -1.06 19.14 -6.80
N TRP A 128 0.18 19.48 -6.44
CA TRP A 128 1.15 20.00 -7.40
C TRP A 128 1.50 18.93 -8.45
N LEU A 129 1.34 19.27 -9.73
CA LEU A 129 1.65 18.36 -10.86
C LEU A 129 0.84 17.06 -10.87
N PHE A 130 -0.33 17.05 -10.24
CA PHE A 130 -1.27 15.96 -10.36
C PHE A 130 -1.78 15.78 -11.80
N ASP A 131 -1.64 14.57 -12.34
CA ASP A 131 -2.19 14.16 -13.64
C ASP A 131 -2.51 12.65 -13.64
N ALA A 132 -3.74 12.30 -13.24
CA ALA A 132 -4.19 10.91 -13.23
C ALA A 132 -4.24 10.29 -14.64
N LYS A 133 -4.60 11.07 -15.66
CA LYS A 133 -4.67 10.56 -17.04
C LYS A 133 -3.28 10.29 -17.59
N GLY A 134 -2.33 11.21 -17.43
CA GLY A 134 -0.94 11.00 -17.82
C GLY A 134 -0.30 9.83 -17.08
N THR A 135 -0.65 9.64 -15.80
CA THR A 135 -0.19 8.48 -15.01
C THR A 135 -0.75 7.17 -15.56
N LEU A 136 -2.05 7.14 -15.92
CA LEU A 136 -2.68 5.97 -16.55
C LEU A 136 -2.01 5.64 -17.89
N ASP A 137 -1.85 6.64 -18.76
CA ASP A 137 -1.26 6.48 -20.10
C ASP A 137 0.19 5.91 -19.97
N TYR A 138 1.01 6.48 -19.08
CA TYR A 138 2.36 5.96 -18.78
C TYR A 138 2.36 4.52 -18.27
N ASN A 139 1.43 4.17 -17.38
CA ASN A 139 1.37 2.82 -16.83
C ASN A 139 0.92 1.78 -17.86
N GLN A 140 0.06 2.16 -18.80
CA GLN A 140 -0.33 1.31 -19.93
C GLN A 140 0.84 1.10 -20.91
N GLU A 141 1.61 2.14 -21.20
CA GLU A 141 2.84 2.11 -22.01
C GLU A 141 3.96 1.23 -21.39
N ARG A 142 4.20 1.36 -20.07
CA ARG A 142 5.15 0.46 -19.38
C ARG A 142 4.77 -1.01 -19.48
N ARG A 143 3.47 -1.31 -19.56
CA ARG A 143 2.99 -2.68 -19.71
C ARG A 143 3.33 -3.26 -21.09
N THR A 144 3.43 -2.41 -22.12
CA THR A 144 3.81 -2.80 -23.49
C THR A 144 5.32 -2.78 -23.73
N GLY A 145 6.11 -2.20 -22.82
CA GLY A 145 7.58 -2.16 -22.90
C GLY A 145 8.15 -0.90 -23.56
N GLU A 146 7.30 0.06 -23.92
CA GLU A 146 7.69 1.35 -24.50
C GLU A 146 7.48 2.45 -23.46
N ALA A 147 8.44 2.69 -22.56
CA ALA A 147 8.26 3.67 -21.49
C ALA A 147 9.06 4.96 -21.74
N HIS A 148 8.38 6.08 -21.97
CA HIS A 148 8.95 7.43 -21.80
C HIS A 148 8.79 7.85 -20.33
N LEU A 149 9.76 8.58 -19.75
CA LEU A 149 9.78 8.87 -18.30
C LEU A 149 8.44 9.43 -17.77
N PRO A 150 7.96 8.98 -16.59
CA PRO A 150 6.72 9.47 -16.02
C PRO A 150 6.86 10.94 -15.63
N ARG A 151 5.80 11.73 -15.85
CA ARG A 151 5.79 13.13 -15.47
C ARG A 151 5.43 13.41 -14.01
N ARG A 152 5.35 12.41 -13.12
CA ARG A 152 5.77 12.38 -11.68
C ARG A 152 4.97 11.38 -10.83
N SER A 153 5.61 10.83 -9.79
CA SER A 153 4.97 10.02 -8.74
C SER A 153 4.17 10.91 -7.78
N CYS A 154 3.16 10.33 -7.13
CA CYS A 154 2.42 10.95 -6.04
C CYS A 154 3.33 11.59 -4.97
N ASP A 155 4.44 10.94 -4.66
CA ASP A 155 5.41 11.41 -3.65
C ASP A 155 6.09 12.73 -3.99
N LEU A 156 6.06 13.13 -5.28
CA LEU A 156 6.60 14.41 -5.74
C LEU A 156 5.53 15.50 -5.78
N ALA A 157 4.25 15.14 -5.76
CA ALA A 157 3.13 16.08 -5.84
C ALA A 157 2.81 16.79 -4.51
N ARG A 158 3.29 16.23 -3.39
CA ARG A 158 2.99 16.69 -2.02
C ARG A 158 4.20 17.34 -1.32
N ARG A 159 5.27 17.67 -2.06
CA ARG A 159 6.45 18.39 -1.54
C ARG A 159 6.34 19.90 -1.66
#